data_AF-A0A0D3BV77-F1
#
_entry.id   AF-A0A0D3BV77-F1
#
_cell.length_a   1.000
_cell.length_b   1.000
_cell.length_c   1.000
_cell.angle_alpha   90.00
_cell.angle_beta   90.00
_cell.angle_gamma   90.00
#
_symmetry.space_group_name_H-M   'P 1'
#
loop_
_entity.id
_entity.type
_entity.pdbx_description
1 polymer ?
#
loop_
_entity_poly.entity_id
_entity_poly.type
_entity_poly.pdbx_seq_one_letter_code
_entity_poly.pdbx_strand_id
1 'polypeptide(L)'
;MIAVIGLLLVFLVSALFLIQGKRRSNGGQDKKQSSNEPKDSKPKSYSKSEVAEHNKRDDCWIIIKDKVYDVTSYVEEHLGGAPF
;
A
#
# COMPACT_ATOMS: atom_id res chain seq x y z
N MET A 1 -19.50 -46.60 -4.31
CA MET A 1 -20.18 -45.31 -4.10
C MET A 1 -19.48 -44.43 -3.06
N ILE A 2 -19.06 -44.96 -1.90
CA ILE A 2 -18.37 -44.18 -0.84
C ILE A 2 -17.02 -43.57 -1.30
N ALA A 3 -16.22 -44.29 -2.11
CA ALA A 3 -14.93 -43.80 -2.60
C ALA A 3 -15.02 -42.57 -3.53
N VAL A 4 -16.09 -42.47 -4.33
CA VAL A 4 -16.31 -41.33 -5.24
C VAL A 4 -16.69 -40.08 -4.46
N ILE A 5 -17.48 -40.23 -3.40
CA ILE A 5 -17.86 -39.14 -2.50
C ILE A 5 -16.63 -38.61 -1.77
N GLY A 6 -15.73 -39.48 -1.30
CA GLY A 6 -14.47 -39.08 -0.67
C GLY A 6 -13.58 -38.23 -1.58
N LEU A 7 -13.42 -38.64 -2.85
CA LEU A 7 -12.63 -37.87 -3.83
C LEU A 7 -13.26 -36.51 -4.14
N LEU A 8 -14.59 -36.42 -4.25
CA LEU A 8 -15.29 -35.15 -4.48
C LEU A 8 -15.14 -34.18 -3.29
N LEU A 9 -15.21 -34.69 -2.06
CA LEU A 9 -15.03 -33.85 -0.86
C LEU A 9 -13.60 -33.32 -0.74
N VAL A 10 -12.58 -34.12 -1.04
CA VAL A 10 -11.18 -33.68 -1.04
C VAL A 10 -10.94 -32.60 -2.11
N PHE A 11 -11.56 -32.76 -3.29
CA PHE A 11 -11.47 -31.77 -4.37
C PHE A 11 -12.21 -30.47 -4.05
N LEU A 12 -13.36 -30.55 -3.37
CA LEU A 12 -14.10 -29.38 -2.91
C LEU A 12 -13.34 -28.61 -1.80
N VAL A 13 -12.75 -29.33 -0.84
CA VAL A 13 -11.94 -28.72 0.23
C VAL A 13 -10.66 -28.09 -0.34
N SER A 14 -9.99 -28.73 -1.32
CA SER A 14 -8.81 -28.17 -1.97
C SER A 14 -9.14 -26.95 -2.85
N ALA A 15 -10.26 -26.98 -3.58
CA ALA A 15 -10.76 -25.82 -4.33
C ALA A 15 -11.09 -24.65 -3.40
N LEU A 16 -11.74 -24.91 -2.26
CA LEU A 16 -12.01 -23.89 -1.23
C LEU A 16 -10.71 -23.35 -0.60
N PHE A 17 -9.69 -24.19 -0.40
CA PHE A 17 -8.37 -23.76 0.08
C PHE A 17 -7.64 -22.87 -0.92
N LEU A 18 -7.73 -23.15 -2.23
CA LEU A 18 -7.19 -22.27 -3.27
C LEU A 18 -7.96 -20.94 -3.38
N ILE A 19 -9.28 -20.95 -3.15
CA ILE A 19 -10.10 -19.73 -3.15
C ILE A 19 -9.78 -18.84 -1.93
N GLN A 20 -9.55 -19.42 -0.74
CA GLN A 20 -9.11 -18.64 0.44
C GLN A 20 -7.63 -18.22 0.36
N GLY A 21 -6.79 -19.00 -0.34
CA GLY A 21 -5.35 -18.74 -0.48
C GLY A 21 -4.98 -17.55 -1.37
N LYS A 22 -5.90 -17.05 -2.20
CA LYS A 22 -5.72 -15.85 -3.04
C LYS A 22 -6.32 -14.58 -2.39
N ARG A 23 -6.23 -14.45 -1.06
CA ARG A 23 -6.42 -13.17 -0.34
C ARG A 23 -5.22 -12.86 0.54
N ARG A 24 -4.10 -12.63 -0.13
CA ARG A 24 -2.89 -11.89 0.32
C ARG A 24 -2.55 -11.00 -0.88
N SER A 25 -2.73 -9.69 -0.85
CA SER A 25 -2.14 -8.75 0.10
C SER A 25 -3.16 -7.73 0.57
N ASN A 26 -3.46 -7.77 1.86
CA ASN A 26 -3.96 -6.61 2.60
C ASN A 26 -2.79 -5.63 2.75
N GLY A 27 -3.03 -4.36 2.41
CA GLY A 27 -2.10 -3.28 2.61
C GLY A 27 -2.80 -1.95 2.88
N GLY A 28 -4.00 -1.97 3.49
CA GLY A 28 -4.54 -0.77 4.13
C GLY A 28 -3.65 -0.39 5.31
N GLN A 29 -2.91 0.72 5.18
CA GLN A 29 -2.16 1.32 6.27
C GLN A 29 -2.96 2.47 6.88
N ASP A 30 -4.00 2.13 7.64
CA ASP A 30 -4.47 3.00 8.71
C ASP A 30 -3.51 2.84 9.90
N LYS A 31 -2.44 3.64 9.96
CA LYS A 31 -1.68 3.85 11.21
C LYS A 31 -1.13 5.26 11.32
N LYS A 32 -1.91 6.10 12.00
CA LYS A 32 -1.43 7.18 12.86
C LYS A 32 -0.40 6.60 13.85
N GLN A 33 0.88 6.92 13.70
CA GLN A 33 1.87 6.65 14.76
C GLN A 33 3.01 7.68 14.77
N SER A 34 2.79 8.71 15.57
CA SER A 34 3.83 9.42 16.30
C SER A 34 4.45 8.46 17.33
N SER A 35 5.69 8.06 17.13
CA SER A 35 6.62 7.69 18.23
C SER A 35 8.02 7.45 17.66
N ASN A 36 8.96 8.24 18.14
CA ASN A 36 10.39 8.16 17.85
C ASN A 36 10.98 6.80 18.30
N GLU A 37 11.46 5.99 17.35
CA GLU A 37 12.39 4.89 17.57
C GLU A 37 13.35 4.78 16.37
N PRO A 38 14.60 4.31 16.57
CA PRO A 38 15.62 4.33 15.54
C PRO A 38 15.30 3.28 14.47
N LYS A 39 14.69 3.73 13.36
CA LYS A 39 14.37 2.88 12.22
C LYS A 39 15.66 2.48 11.52
N ASP A 40 15.98 1.19 11.57
CA ASP A 40 16.85 0.51 10.62
C ASP A 40 16.43 0.92 9.19
N SER A 41 17.20 1.82 8.60
CA SER A 41 16.80 2.66 7.48
C SER A 41 17.11 1.97 6.16
N LYS A 42 16.48 0.80 5.94
CA LYS A 42 16.40 0.28 4.58
C LYS A 42 15.63 1.30 3.72
N PRO A 43 16.15 1.68 2.55
CA PRO A 43 15.47 2.63 1.68
C PRO A 43 14.13 2.03 1.24
N LYS A 44 13.04 2.71 1.61
CA LYS A 44 11.69 2.32 1.17
C LYS A 44 11.53 2.70 -0.31
N SER A 45 11.14 1.73 -1.12
CA SER A 45 10.89 1.90 -2.55
C SER A 45 9.39 2.01 -2.79
N TYR A 46 9.01 2.83 -3.76
CA TYR A 46 7.62 3.10 -4.11
C TYR A 46 7.41 2.90 -5.61
N SER A 47 6.21 2.48 -5.99
CA SER A 47 5.83 2.41 -7.41
C SER A 47 5.32 3.75 -7.93
N LYS A 48 5.44 4.02 -9.23
CA LYS A 48 4.89 5.26 -9.81
C LYS A 48 3.37 5.36 -9.65
N SER A 49 2.66 4.23 -9.73
CA SER A 49 1.22 4.15 -9.53
C SER A 49 0.82 4.53 -8.11
N GLU A 50 1.56 4.04 -7.12
CA GLU A 50 1.35 4.40 -5.70
C GLU A 50 1.57 5.89 -5.49
N VAL A 51 2.68 6.46 -5.97
CA VAL A 51 2.94 7.90 -5.82
C VAL A 51 1.88 8.76 -6.53
N ALA A 52 1.29 8.28 -7.63
CA ALA A 52 0.27 9.00 -8.37
C ALA A 52 -1.07 9.14 -7.62
N GLU A 53 -1.31 8.31 -6.60
CA GLU A 53 -2.51 8.40 -5.76
C GLU A 53 -2.46 9.62 -4.81
N HIS A 54 -1.25 10.09 -4.47
CA HIS A 54 -0.99 11.22 -3.57
C HIS A 54 -0.97 12.56 -4.30
N ASN A 55 -2.14 12.99 -4.77
CA ASN A 55 -2.32 14.15 -5.64
C ASN A 55 -3.26 15.24 -5.09
N LYS A 56 -3.53 15.24 -3.79
CA LYS A 56 -4.41 16.23 -3.13
C LYS A 56 -3.61 17.26 -2.34
N ARG A 57 -4.27 18.36 -1.96
CA ARG A 57 -3.60 19.45 -1.21
C ARG A 57 -3.13 19.00 0.17
N ASP A 58 -3.93 18.15 0.81
CA ASP A 58 -3.72 17.54 2.12
C ASP A 58 -2.99 16.18 2.05
N ASP A 59 -2.59 15.75 0.85
CA ASP A 59 -1.84 14.52 0.59
C ASP A 59 -1.13 14.62 -0.77
N CYS A 60 0.07 15.23 -0.75
CA CYS A 60 0.80 15.60 -1.97
C CYS A 60 2.22 15.03 -1.96
N TRP A 61 2.51 14.11 -2.87
CA TRP A 61 3.85 13.56 -3.06
C TRP A 61 4.41 13.94 -4.42
N ILE A 62 5.73 14.12 -4.49
CA ILE A 62 6.45 14.45 -5.72
C ILE A 62 7.67 13.55 -5.92
N ILE A 63 8.07 13.38 -7.18
CA ILE A 63 9.28 12.64 -7.55
C ILE A 63 10.31 13.63 -8.09
N ILE A 64 11.49 13.69 -7.44
CA ILE A 64 12.63 14.49 -7.90
C ILE A 64 13.85 13.58 -7.97
N LYS A 65 14.46 13.43 -9.16
CA LYS A 65 15.66 12.59 -9.38
C LYS A 65 15.47 11.16 -8.82
N ASP A 66 14.36 10.52 -9.20
CA ASP A 66 13.97 9.16 -8.80
C ASP A 66 13.80 8.95 -7.29
N LYS A 67 13.67 10.03 -6.51
CA LYS A 67 13.35 10.00 -5.08
C LYS A 67 11.96 10.55 -4.85
N VAL A 68 11.23 9.89 -3.96
CA VAL A 68 9.88 10.29 -3.56
C VAL A 68 9.97 11.18 -2.34
N TYR A 69 9.27 12.31 -2.39
CA TYR A 69 9.16 13.28 -1.32
C TYR A 69 7.69 13.50 -0.99
N ASP A 70 7.35 13.34 0.29
CA ASP A 70 6.09 13.85 0.82
C ASP A 70 6.25 15.35 1.08
N VAL A 71 5.50 16.16 0.34
CA VAL A 71 5.53 17.62 0.44
C VAL A 71 4.25 18.19 1.02
N THR A 72 3.37 17.34 1.57
CA THR A 72 2.06 17.73 2.11
C THR A 72 2.15 18.94 3.04
N SER A 73 3.08 18.92 4.00
CA SER A 73 3.27 20.04 4.94
C SER A 73 3.90 21.29 4.31
N TYR A 74 4.52 21.17 3.14
CA TYR A 74 5.21 22.27 2.46
C TYR A 74 4.34 22.96 1.40
N VAL A 75 3.22 22.34 0.98
CA VAL A 75 2.33 22.87 -0.05
C VAL A 75 1.87 24.30 0.26
N GLU A 76 1.56 24.61 1.53
CA GLU A 76 1.08 25.93 1.95
C GLU A 76 2.18 26.98 2.11
N GLU A 77 3.41 26.55 2.39
CA GLU A 77 4.56 27.44 2.63
C GLU A 77 5.37 27.73 1.36
N HIS A 78 5.01 27.14 0.23
CA HIS A 78 5.78 27.25 -1.00
C HIS A 78 5.67 28.66 -1.61
N LEU A 79 6.74 29.45 -1.44
CA LEU A 79 6.89 30.83 -1.95
C LEU A 79 6.89 30.96 -3.49
N GLY A 80 6.73 29.85 -4.23
CA GLY A 80 6.76 29.78 -5.70
C GLY A 80 5.43 30.05 -6.40
N GLY A 81 4.33 30.20 -5.65
CA GLY A 81 3.02 30.58 -6.16
C GLY A 81 2.39 31.59 -5.21
N ALA A 82 2.23 32.83 -5.66
CA ALA A 82 1.78 33.91 -4.81
C ALA A 82 0.30 33.71 -4.37
N PRO A 83 -0.04 33.97 -3.10
CA PRO A 83 -1.42 34.23 -2.71
C PRO A 83 -1.80 35.62 -3.24
N PHE A 84 -2.26 35.69 -4.49
CA PHE A 84 -2.92 36.87 -5.05
C PHE A 84 -4.17 36.46 -5.83
#